data_AF-A0A0M3DIH5-F1
#
_entry.id   AF-A0A0M3DIH5-F1
#
_cell.length_a   1.000
_cell.length_b   1.000
_cell.length_c   1.000
_cell.angle_alpha   90.00
_cell.angle_beta   90.00
_cell.angle_gamma   90.00
#
_symmetry.space_group_name_H-M   'P 1'
#
loop_
_entity.id
_entity.type
_entity.pdbx_description
1 polymer ?
#
loop_
_entity_poly.entity_id
_entity_poly.type
_entity_poly.pdbx_seq_one_letter_code
_entity_poly.pdbx_strand_id
1 'polypeptide(L)'
;MIEGIICLTMSVIFFIYSLFAFKQKGPLLTSMYYISNAEDRAKMKTKKEYNLVAKTYLLLSITLLLLAVGEIFKIQWTFTAAIIVIIFTVIYTFVVSAKNTIKK
;
A
#
# COMPACT_ATOMS: atom_id res chain seq x y z
N MET A 1 -15.56 -17.18 -4.70
CA MET A 1 -14.37 -17.98 -5.12
C MET A 1 -13.51 -17.26 -6.16
N ILE A 2 -14.02 -16.89 -7.34
CA ILE A 2 -13.25 -16.12 -8.34
C ILE A 2 -12.73 -14.79 -7.75
N GLU A 3 -13.60 -14.05 -7.06
CA GLU A 3 -13.25 -12.81 -6.37
C GLU A 3 -12.10 -12.99 -5.38
N GLY A 4 -12.13 -14.05 -4.56
CA GLY A 4 -11.06 -14.39 -3.63
C GLY A 4 -9.72 -14.66 -4.33
N ILE A 5 -9.71 -15.31 -5.50
CA ILE A 5 -8.50 -15.56 -6.28
C ILE A 5 -7.93 -14.25 -6.85
N ILE A 6 -8.80 -13.35 -7.32
CA ILE A 6 -8.40 -12.02 -7.81
C ILE A 6 -7.77 -11.21 -6.66
N CYS A 7 -8.42 -11.17 -5.49
CA CYS A 7 -7.90 -10.50 -4.31
C CYS A 7 -6.55 -11.08 -3.87
N LEU A 8 -6.40 -12.41 -3.88
CA LEU A 8 -5.14 -13.08 -3.54
C LEU A 8 -4.02 -12.71 -4.51
N THR A 9 -4.30 -12.73 -5.81
CA THR A 9 -3.34 -12.36 -6.86
C THR A 9 -2.88 -10.92 -6.69
N MET A 10 -3.82 -9.99 -6.49
CA MET A 10 -3.50 -8.58 -6.24
C MET A 10 -2.70 -8.39 -4.94
N SER A 11 -3.06 -9.12 -3.89
CA SER A 11 -2.34 -9.09 -2.62
C SER A 11 -0.87 -9.46 -2.79
N VAL A 12 -0.56 -10.51 -3.54
CA VAL A 12 0.81 -10.93 -3.85
C VAL A 12 1.56 -9.85 -4.62
N ILE A 13 0.94 -9.24 -5.64
CA ILE A 13 1.55 -8.16 -6.43
C ILE A 13 1.92 -6.98 -5.53
N PHE A 14 1.00 -6.53 -4.67
CA PHE A 14 1.24 -5.41 -3.76
C PHE A 14 2.28 -5.76 -2.69
N PHE A 15 2.31 -7.00 -2.21
CA PHE A 15 3.33 -7.47 -1.28
C PHE A 15 4.73 -7.40 -1.91
N ILE A 16 4.88 -7.97 -3.12
CA ILE A 16 6.14 -7.96 -3.86
C ILE A 16 6.60 -6.51 -4.08
N TYR A 17 5.69 -5.63 -4.52
CA TYR A 17 6.01 -4.22 -4.70
C TYR A 17 6.47 -3.55 -3.40
N SER A 18 5.78 -3.81 -2.28
CA SER A 18 6.15 -3.29 -0.96
C SER A 18 7.59 -3.69 -0.58
N LEU A 19 8.00 -4.94 -0.84
CA LEU A 19 9.37 -5.39 -0.59
C LEU A 19 10.41 -4.62 -1.42
N PHE A 20 10.12 -4.34 -2.69
CA PHE A 20 10.98 -3.51 -3.53
C PHE A 20 11.05 -2.06 -3.01
N ALA A 21 9.90 -1.49 -2.63
CA ALA A 21 9.82 -0.15 -2.09
C ALA A 21 10.58 0.00 -0.75
N PHE A 22 10.53 -1.00 0.15
CA PHE A 22 11.35 -1.02 1.37
C PHE A 22 12.85 -1.03 1.08
N LYS A 23 13.24 -1.71 -0.01
CA LYS A 23 14.63 -1.71 -0.51
C LYS A 23 14.99 -0.43 -1.27
N GLN A 24 14.09 0.56 -1.33
CA GLN A 24 14.24 1.82 -2.08
C GLN A 24 14.52 1.57 -3.57
N LYS A 25 13.97 0.48 -4.12
CA LYS A 25 14.12 0.08 -5.51
C LYS A 25 12.86 0.39 -6.30
N GLY A 26 13.05 0.76 -7.57
CA GLY A 26 11.97 0.97 -8.52
C GLY A 26 11.31 2.35 -8.43
N PRO A 27 10.22 2.58 -9.18
CA PRO A 27 9.44 3.80 -9.12
C PRO A 27 8.54 3.84 -7.86
N LEU A 28 8.26 5.05 -7.37
CA LEU A 28 7.19 5.26 -6.38
C LEU A 28 5.86 5.20 -7.14
N LEU A 29 5.01 4.22 -6.81
CA LEU A 29 3.69 4.06 -7.42
C LEU A 29 2.70 5.06 -6.80
N THR A 30 2.97 6.34 -7.01
CA THR A 30 2.12 7.46 -6.63
C THR A 30 1.77 8.27 -7.87
N SER A 31 0.54 8.80 -7.93
CA SER A 31 0.10 9.63 -9.06
C SER A 31 1.04 10.81 -9.31
N MET A 32 1.52 11.44 -8.23
CA MET A 32 2.46 12.55 -8.28
C MET A 32 3.77 12.17 -8.97
N TYR A 33 4.35 11.01 -8.66
CA TYR A 33 5.60 10.55 -9.25
C TYR A 33 5.48 10.36 -10.78
N TYR A 34 4.36 9.82 -11.26
CA TYR A 34 4.14 9.60 -12.68
C TYR A 34 3.95 10.90 -13.47
N ILE A 35 3.34 11.93 -12.87
CA ILE A 35 3.09 13.21 -13.53
C ILE A 35 4.34 14.12 -13.49
N SER A 36 5.25 13.92 -12.55
CA SER A 36 6.48 14.70 -12.43
C SER A 36 7.52 14.43 -13.54
N ASN A 37 8.36 15.44 -13.82
CA ASN A 37 9.52 15.32 -14.70
C ASN A 37 10.66 14.50 -14.04
N ALA A 38 11.75 14.24 -14.79
CA ALA A 38 12.85 13.41 -14.30
C ALA A 38 13.59 14.00 -13.07
N GLU A 39 13.80 15.31 -13.04
CA GLU A 39 14.47 15.98 -11.91
C GLU A 39 13.64 15.92 -10.63
N ASP A 40 12.33 16.18 -10.73
CA ASP A 40 11.42 16.16 -9.60
C ASP A 40 11.18 14.73 -9.10
N ARG A 41 11.12 13.75 -10.00
CA ARG A 41 11.12 12.32 -9.63
C ARG A 41 12.36 11.93 -8.83
N ALA A 42 13.54 12.44 -9.18
CA ALA A 42 14.76 12.17 -8.45
C ALA A 42 14.71 12.76 -7.02
N LYS A 43 14.16 13.98 -6.87
CA LYS A 43 13.95 14.63 -5.56
C LYS A 43 12.91 13.91 -4.69
N MET A 44 11.96 13.19 -5.29
CA MET A 44 10.94 12.43 -4.56
C MET A 44 11.44 11.10 -3.99
N LYS A 45 12.54 10.54 -4.52
CA LYS A 45 13.13 9.25 -4.10
C LYS A 45 13.84 9.32 -2.75
N THR A 46 13.14 9.81 -1.72
CA THR A 46 13.66 9.88 -0.36
C THR A 46 13.33 8.61 0.41
N LYS A 47 14.17 8.24 1.38
CA LYS A 47 13.92 7.12 2.28
C LYS A 47 12.58 7.22 3.02
N LYS A 48 12.11 8.44 3.32
CA LYS A 48 10.82 8.67 3.98
C LYS A 48 9.65 8.33 3.07
N GLU A 49 9.68 8.81 1.83
CA GLU A 49 8.64 8.54 0.83
C GLU A 49 8.59 7.04 0.48
N TYR A 50 9.74 6.40 0.28
CA TYR A 50 9.80 4.95 0.07
C TYR A 50 9.21 4.17 1.24
N ASN A 51 9.51 4.54 2.48
CA ASN A 51 8.96 3.85 3.65
C ASN A 51 7.45 4.06 3.79
N LEU A 52 6.94 5.26 3.48
CA LEU A 52 5.51 5.54 3.48
C LEU A 52 4.81 4.67 2.44
N VAL A 53 5.26 4.73 1.19
CA VAL A 53 4.70 3.94 0.08
C VAL A 53 4.80 2.45 0.37
N ALA A 54 5.96 1.95 0.81
CA ALA A 54 6.14 0.54 1.13
C ALA A 54 5.15 0.05 2.20
N LYS A 55 4.96 0.82 3.28
CA LYS A 55 4.00 0.48 4.35
C LYS A 55 2.56 0.55 3.88
N THR A 56 2.18 1.56 3.10
CA THR A 56 0.83 1.68 2.54
C THR A 56 0.51 0.48 1.65
N TYR A 57 1.40 0.10 0.74
CA TYR A 57 1.19 -1.07 -0.13
C TYR A 57 1.24 -2.40 0.65
N LEU A 58 2.02 -2.49 1.74
CA LEU A 58 1.98 -3.65 2.63
C LEU A 58 0.62 -3.80 3.30
N LEU A 59 0.08 -2.71 3.84
CA LEU A 59 -1.23 -2.72 4.50
C LEU A 59 -2.35 -3.05 3.51
N LEU A 60 -2.30 -2.49 2.30
CA LEU A 60 -3.23 -2.84 1.21
C LEU A 60 -3.14 -4.33 0.85
N SER A 61 -1.93 -4.89 0.79
CA SER A 61 -1.72 -6.33 0.56
C SER A 61 -2.36 -7.17 1.66
N ILE A 62 -2.21 -6.78 2.93
CA ILE A 62 -2.84 -7.46 4.07
C ILE A 62 -4.36 -7.38 4.01
N THR A 63 -4.93 -6.21 3.69
CA THR A 63 -6.38 -6.04 3.51
C THR A 63 -6.92 -6.97 2.42
N LEU A 64 -6.26 -7.01 1.26
CA LEU A 64 -6.65 -7.90 0.16
C LEU A 64 -6.49 -9.37 0.52
N LEU A 65 -5.47 -9.73 1.31
CA LEU A 65 -5.27 -11.09 1.79
C LEU A 65 -6.41 -11.52 2.73
N LEU A 66 -6.83 -10.65 3.65
CA LEU A 66 -7.95 -10.90 4.56
C LEU A 66 -9.26 -11.12 3.78
N LEU A 67 -9.52 -10.31 2.76
CA LEU A 67 -10.67 -10.48 1.88
C LEU A 67 -10.60 -11.80 1.11
N ALA A 68 -9.44 -12.13 0.54
CA ALA A 68 -9.24 -13.39 -0.17
C ALA A 68 -9.47 -14.62 0.73
N VAL A 69 -8.91 -14.61 1.95
CA VAL A 69 -9.10 -15.68 2.93
C VAL A 69 -10.56 -15.78 3.36
N GLY A 70 -11.23 -14.64 3.59
CA GLY A 70 -12.66 -14.60 3.89
C GLY A 70 -13.51 -15.30 2.83
N GLU A 71 -13.27 -14.96 1.57
CA GLU A 71 -14.01 -15.47 0.42
C GLU A 71 -13.71 -16.95 0.13
N ILE A 72 -12.46 -17.39 0.27
CA ILE A 72 -12.06 -18.78 -0.02
C ILE A 72 -12.52 -19.72 1.10
N PHE A 73 -12.34 -19.32 2.36
CA PHE A 73 -12.63 -20.16 3.53
C PHE A 73 -14.00 -19.88 4.16
N LYS A 74 -14.79 -18.95 3.59
CA LYS A 74 -16.11 -18.51 4.10
C LYS A 74 -16.06 -17.99 5.54
N ILE A 75 -14.99 -17.28 5.90
CA ILE A 75 -14.78 -16.73 7.23
C ILE A 75 -15.33 -15.30 7.28
N GLN A 76 -16.43 -15.09 7.99
CA GLN A 76 -17.15 -13.80 7.96
C GLN A 76 -16.41 -12.65 8.66
N TRP A 77 -15.62 -12.93 9.71
CA TRP A 77 -14.96 -11.87 10.49
C TRP A 77 -13.83 -11.17 9.74
N THR A 78 -13.26 -11.81 8.70
CA THR A 78 -12.14 -11.23 7.95
C THR A 78 -12.55 -9.99 7.16
N PHE A 79 -13.82 -9.89 6.77
CA PHE A 79 -14.36 -8.68 6.13
C PHE A 79 -14.33 -7.48 7.10
N THR A 80 -14.83 -7.67 8.32
CA THR A 80 -14.76 -6.64 9.38
C THR A 80 -13.31 -6.27 9.70
N ALA A 81 -12.42 -7.26 9.78
CA ALA A 81 -10.99 -7.01 9.99
C ALA A 81 -10.36 -6.21 8.82
N ALA A 82 -10.70 -6.53 7.58
CA ALA A 82 -10.24 -5.80 6.40
C ALA A 82 -10.68 -4.32 6.43
N ILE A 83 -11.92 -4.05 6.84
CA ILE A 83 -12.43 -2.68 7.04
C ILE A 83 -11.63 -1.94 8.13
N ILE A 84 -11.34 -2.60 9.24
CA ILE A 84 -10.55 -1.98 10.31
C ILE A 84 -9.15 -1.61 9.78
N VAL A 85 -8.49 -2.53 9.07
CA VAL A 85 -7.16 -2.28 8.50
C VAL A 85 -7.18 -1.14 7.47
N ILE A 86 -8.22 -1.03 6.63
CA ILE A 86 -8.27 0.07 5.64
C ILE A 86 -8.45 1.42 6.33
N ILE A 87 -9.29 1.51 7.38
CA ILE A 87 -9.46 2.74 8.16
C ILE A 87 -8.12 3.16 8.78
N PHE A 88 -7.40 2.21 9.40
CA PHE A 88 -6.07 2.47 9.94
C PHE A 88 -5.08 2.92 8.87
N THR A 89 -5.12 2.31 7.69
CA THR A 89 -4.23 2.65 6.55
C THR A 89 -4.47 4.07 6.06
N VAL A 90 -5.73 4.48 5.95
CA VAL A 90 -6.12 5.83 5.56
C VAL A 90 -5.61 6.82 6.61
N ILE A 91 -5.94 6.63 7.89
CA ILE A 91 -5.50 7.51 8.98
C ILE A 91 -3.98 7.61 9.02
N TYR A 92 -3.28 6.48 8.96
CA TYR A 92 -1.82 6.42 8.94
C TYR A 92 -1.23 7.24 7.78
N THR A 93 -1.76 7.04 6.57
CA THR A 93 -1.26 7.72 5.36
C THR A 93 -1.49 9.22 5.46
N PHE A 94 -2.68 9.65 5.90
CA PHE A 94 -2.99 11.07 6.12
C PHE A 94 -2.08 11.72 7.16
N VAL A 95 -1.90 11.09 8.33
CA VAL A 95 -1.08 11.64 9.42
C VAL A 95 0.39 11.75 8.99
N VAL A 96 0.94 10.73 8.35
CA VAL A 96 2.35 10.75 7.91
C VAL A 96 2.53 11.73 6.76
N SER A 97 1.61 11.78 5.80
CA SER A 97 1.67 12.74 4.69
C SER A 97 1.59 14.18 5.21
N ALA A 98 0.66 14.50 6.11
CA ALA A 98 0.54 15.83 6.70
C ALA A 98 1.82 16.24 7.45
N LYS A 99 2.40 15.32 8.23
CA LYS A 99 3.68 15.56 8.93
C LYS A 99 4.85 15.77 7.97
N ASN A 100 4.86 15.09 6.83
CA ASN A 100 5.90 15.27 5.81
C ASN A 100 5.74 16.60 5.07
N THR A 101 4.51 17.05 4.79
CA THR A 101 4.25 18.38 4.20
C THR A 101 4.64 19.52 5.15
N ILE A 102 4.34 19.41 6.45
CA ILE A 102 4.66 20.45 7.44
C ILE A 102 6.17 20.57 7.70
N LYS A 103 6.95 19.50 7.47
CA LYS A 103 8.41 19.47 7.71
C LYS A 103 9.26 19.83 6.49
N LYS A 104 8.65 20.11 5.34
CA LYS A 104 9.34 20.40 4.08
C LYS A 104 9.35 21.89 3.82
#